data_AF-A0A9P5TF99-F1
#
_entry.id   AF-A0A9P5TF99-F1
#
_cell.length_a   1.000
_cell.length_b   1.000
_cell.length_c   1.000
_cell.angle_alpha   90.00
_cell.angle_beta   90.00
_cell.angle_gamma   90.00
#
_symmetry.space_group_name_H-M   'P 1'
#
loop_
_entity.id
_entity.type
_entity.pdbx_description
1 polymer ?
#
loop_
_entity_poly.entity_id
_entity_poly.type
_entity_poly.pdbx_seq_one_letter_code
_entity_poly.pdbx_strand_id
1 'polypeptide(L)'
;MEKVYEKLSKHPGLPQAIGMNMAMHFIQLVASLKRSILHAQKPGHVAEEVPNSLPDAVQEFLGSTLNLCDEYVQGCWDTFKSMIWHYDPVQHSTVANAMLFQEHRKQQNLASCSLYPPVMTCLNPSCLKDMALLHDYAKTPQKVILFTLEDGACVTN
;
A
#
# COMPACT_ATOMS: atom_id res chain seq x y z
N MET A 1 19.54 0.49 -14.39
CA MET A 1 19.80 1.27 -13.16
C MET A 1 19.87 2.78 -13.42
N GLU A 2 20.51 3.26 -14.49
CA GLU A 2 20.57 4.70 -14.82
C GLU A 2 19.21 5.42 -14.80
N LYS A 3 18.16 4.82 -15.39
CA LYS A 3 16.81 5.39 -15.42
C LYS A 3 16.15 5.55 -14.04
N VAL A 4 16.56 4.76 -13.04
CA VAL A 4 16.04 4.85 -11.66
C VAL A 4 16.77 5.96 -10.92
N TYR A 5 18.10 6.00 -11.04
CA TYR A 5 18.91 7.05 -10.45
C TYR A 5 18.51 8.44 -10.98
N GLU A 6 18.32 8.57 -12.30
CA GLU A 6 17.87 9.81 -12.94
C GLU A 6 16.50 10.30 -12.41
N LYS A 7 15.58 9.37 -12.10
CA LYS A 7 14.29 9.71 -11.48
C LYS A 7 14.44 10.10 -10.02
N LEU A 8 15.27 9.40 -9.24
CA LEU A 8 15.55 9.76 -7.85
C LEU A 8 16.24 11.12 -7.76
N SER A 9 17.12 11.46 -8.70
CA SER A 9 17.83 12.75 -8.76
C SER A 9 16.91 13.96 -8.97
N LYS A 10 15.64 13.74 -9.37
CA LYS A 10 14.63 14.81 -9.41
C LYS A 10 14.22 15.28 -8.01
N HIS A 11 14.50 14.49 -6.98
CA HIS A 11 14.25 14.79 -5.58
C HIS A 11 15.58 15.04 -4.86
N PRO A 12 15.87 16.27 -4.40
CA PRO A 12 17.14 16.59 -3.75
C PRO A 12 17.39 15.70 -2.51
N GLY A 13 18.58 15.10 -2.41
CA GLY A 13 18.98 14.27 -1.27
C GLY A 13 18.42 12.83 -1.27
N LEU A 14 17.40 12.53 -2.07
CA LEU A 14 16.78 11.21 -2.14
C LEU A 14 17.74 10.09 -2.61
N PRO A 15 18.58 10.28 -3.66
CA PRO A 15 19.52 9.25 -4.09
C PRO A 15 20.57 8.90 -3.03
N GLN A 16 20.92 9.84 -2.14
CA GLN A 16 21.87 9.65 -1.06
C GLN A 16 21.21 9.05 0.19
N ALA A 17 19.94 9.38 0.42
CA ALA A 17 19.16 8.88 1.54
C ALA A 17 18.71 7.42 1.35
N ILE A 18 18.46 6.99 0.11
CA ILE A 18 17.83 5.70 -0.19
C ILE A 18 18.80 4.75 -0.88
N GLY A 19 19.34 3.83 -0.10
CA GLY A 19 20.10 2.69 -0.60
C GLY A 19 19.22 1.62 -1.24
N MET A 20 19.85 0.67 -1.95
CA MET A 20 19.14 -0.38 -2.70
C MET A 20 18.22 -1.24 -1.80
N ASN A 21 18.66 -1.59 -0.59
CA ASN A 21 17.84 -2.36 0.35
C ASN A 21 16.59 -1.61 0.77
N MET A 22 16.69 -0.29 0.98
CA MET A 22 15.56 0.55 1.36
C MET A 22 14.57 0.73 0.21
N ALA A 23 15.07 0.89 -1.01
CA ALA A 23 14.24 0.90 -2.21
C ALA A 23 13.48 -0.43 -2.38
N MET A 24 14.13 -1.57 -2.15
CA MET A 24 13.49 -2.88 -2.21
C MET A 24 12.42 -3.07 -1.12
N HIS A 25 12.70 -2.65 0.13
CA HIS A 25 11.69 -2.68 1.20
C HIS A 25 10.50 -1.77 0.88
N PHE A 26 10.75 -0.56 0.36
CA PHE A 26 9.69 0.33 -0.10
C PHE A 26 8.81 -0.35 -1.16
N ILE A 27 9.42 -0.93 -2.20
CA ILE A 27 8.69 -1.61 -3.26
C ILE A 27 7.83 -2.75 -2.71
N GLN A 28 8.41 -3.60 -1.87
CA GLN A 28 7.71 -4.76 -1.29
C GLN A 28 6.55 -4.37 -0.38
N LEU A 29 6.76 -3.40 0.51
CA LEU A 29 5.72 -2.91 1.42
C LEU A 29 4.57 -2.28 0.64
N VAL A 30 4.85 -1.38 -0.31
CA VAL A 30 3.81 -0.73 -1.10
C VAL A 30 3.07 -1.74 -1.99
N ALA A 31 3.77 -2.72 -2.56
CA ALA A 31 3.12 -3.77 -3.36
C ALA A 31 2.15 -4.60 -2.51
N SER A 32 2.49 -4.92 -1.25
CA SER A 32 1.58 -5.60 -0.34
C SER A 32 0.36 -4.75 0.05
N LEU A 33 0.50 -3.42 0.01
CA LEU A 33 -0.57 -2.44 0.25
C LEU A 33 -1.37 -2.07 -0.99
N LYS A 34 -1.09 -2.65 -2.16
CA LYS A 34 -1.75 -2.31 -3.43
C LYS A 34 -3.27 -2.34 -3.32
N ARG A 35 -3.82 -3.35 -2.64
CA ARG A 35 -5.27 -3.47 -2.44
C ARG A 35 -5.81 -2.36 -1.54
N SER A 36 -5.13 -2.03 -0.44
CA SER A 36 -5.49 -0.87 0.39
C SER A 36 -5.50 0.43 -0.43
N ILE A 37 -4.47 0.64 -1.25
CA ILE A 37 -4.36 1.83 -2.10
C ILE A 37 -5.53 1.93 -3.08
N LEU A 38 -5.92 0.81 -3.70
CA LEU A 38 -7.07 0.74 -4.61
C LEU A 38 -8.40 1.05 -3.92
N HIS A 39 -8.60 0.52 -2.70
CA HIS A 39 -9.80 0.77 -1.92
C HIS A 39 -9.93 2.21 -1.42
N ALA A 40 -8.82 2.95 -1.37
CA ALA A 40 -8.80 4.38 -1.11
C ALA A 40 -9.16 5.25 -2.31
N GLN A 41 -9.26 4.67 -3.51
CA GLN A 41 -9.61 5.43 -4.70
C GLN A 41 -11.11 5.67 -4.78
N LYS A 42 -11.49 6.68 -5.59
CA LYS A 42 -12.89 6.97 -5.89
C LYS A 42 -13.52 5.83 -6.71
N PRO A 43 -14.85 5.68 -6.65
CA PRO A 43 -15.55 4.73 -7.51
C PRO A 43 -15.24 5.02 -8.98
N GLY A 44 -15.02 3.96 -9.75
CA GLY A 44 -14.66 4.05 -11.17
C GLY A 44 -13.15 4.13 -11.45
N HIS A 45 -12.29 4.17 -10.43
CA HIS A 45 -10.85 4.00 -10.64
C HIS A 45 -10.55 2.61 -11.23
N VAL A 46 -9.82 2.59 -12.33
CA VAL A 46 -9.44 1.35 -13.04
C VAL A 46 -8.29 0.68 -12.28
N ALA A 47 -8.43 -0.60 -11.93
CA ALA A 47 -7.46 -1.29 -11.08
C ALA A 47 -6.06 -1.38 -11.71
N GLU A 48 -5.99 -1.38 -13.03
CA GLU A 48 -4.77 -1.40 -13.84
C GLU A 48 -4.07 -0.03 -13.88
N GLU A 49 -4.80 1.05 -13.59
CA GLU A 49 -4.24 2.41 -13.57
C GLU A 49 -3.56 2.71 -12.24
N VAL A 50 -2.31 3.18 -12.33
CA VAL A 50 -1.51 3.56 -11.17
C VAL A 50 -1.99 4.91 -10.63
N PRO A 51 -2.36 5.01 -9.33
CA PRO A 51 -2.73 6.29 -8.74
C PRO A 51 -1.59 7.31 -8.75
N ASN A 52 -1.93 8.58 -8.91
CA ASN A 52 -0.94 9.65 -8.94
C ASN A 52 -0.29 9.89 -7.57
N SER A 53 -1.05 9.69 -6.49
CA SER A 53 -0.59 9.85 -5.11
C SER A 53 -1.00 8.67 -4.26
N LEU A 54 -0.25 8.43 -3.18
CA LEU A 54 -0.61 7.46 -2.16
C LEU A 54 -1.67 8.05 -1.21
N PRO A 55 -2.56 7.22 -0.63
CA PRO A 55 -3.44 7.66 0.45
C PRO A 55 -2.63 8.06 1.69
N ASP A 56 -3.12 9.04 2.45
CA ASP A 56 -2.41 9.62 3.62
C ASP A 56 -1.98 8.54 4.63
N ALA A 57 -2.88 7.61 4.98
CA ALA A 57 -2.57 6.50 5.89
C ALA A 57 -1.43 5.59 5.39
N VAL A 58 -1.30 5.43 4.07
CA VAL A 58 -0.20 4.67 3.46
C VAL A 58 1.09 5.49 3.48
N GLN A 59 1.03 6.79 3.22
CA GLN A 59 2.21 7.67 3.31
C GLN A 59 2.77 7.69 4.74
N GLU A 60 1.91 7.88 5.73
CA GLU A 60 2.29 7.93 7.14
C GLU A 60 2.86 6.57 7.63
N PHE A 61 2.29 5.46 7.18
CA PHE A 61 2.82 4.12 7.45
C PHE A 61 4.23 3.92 6.86
N LEU A 62 4.44 4.31 5.61
CA LEU A 62 5.75 4.17 4.96
C LEU A 62 6.78 5.10 5.58
N GLY A 63 6.41 6.34 5.88
CA GLY A 63 7.27 7.32 6.55
C GLY A 63 7.73 6.83 7.92
N SER A 64 6.80 6.32 8.74
CA SER A 64 7.13 5.76 10.05
C SER A 64 7.95 4.47 9.97
N THR A 65 7.57 3.54 9.10
CA THR A 65 8.20 2.21 9.00
C THR A 65 9.61 2.28 8.42
N LEU A 66 9.84 3.16 7.44
CA LEU A 66 11.13 3.31 6.76
C LEU A 66 11.93 4.51 7.28
N ASN A 67 11.40 5.25 8.26
CA ASN A 67 11.97 6.48 8.79
C ASN A 67 12.30 7.49 7.68
N LEU A 68 11.33 7.72 6.79
CA LEU A 68 11.40 8.66 5.67
C LEU A 68 10.48 9.85 5.93
N CYS A 69 10.90 11.05 5.51
CA CYS A 69 10.00 12.21 5.45
C CYS A 69 9.06 12.12 4.25
N ASP A 70 7.97 12.88 4.29
CA ASP A 70 6.90 12.83 3.29
C ASP A 70 7.40 13.11 1.87
N GLU A 71 8.36 14.04 1.72
CA GLU A 71 8.96 14.36 0.41
C GLU A 71 9.71 13.16 -0.17
N TYR A 72 10.34 12.35 0.68
CA TYR A 72 11.07 11.16 0.27
C TYR A 72 10.13 9.99 -0.02
N VAL A 73 9.05 9.84 0.76
CA VAL A 73 7.99 8.87 0.47
C VAL A 73 7.36 9.16 -0.89
N GLN A 74 7.01 10.42 -1.15
CA GLN A 74 6.43 10.84 -2.43
C GLN A 74 7.44 10.66 -3.59
N GLY A 75 8.71 11.03 -3.39
CA GLY A 75 9.74 10.83 -4.43
C GLY A 75 10.00 9.36 -4.75
N CYS A 76 9.95 8.49 -3.74
CA CYS A 76 9.95 7.04 -3.94
C CYS A 76 8.74 6.56 -4.73
N TRP A 77 7.54 7.03 -4.36
CA TRP A 77 6.34 6.68 -5.11
C TRP A 77 6.45 7.11 -6.57
N ASP A 78 6.80 8.36 -6.86
CA ASP A 78 6.93 8.83 -8.23
C ASP A 78 7.98 8.07 -9.06
N THR A 79 9.04 7.62 -8.39
CA THR A 79 10.10 6.83 -9.02
C THR A 79 9.65 5.39 -9.30
N PHE A 80 9.06 4.73 -8.31
CA PHE A 80 8.84 3.28 -8.29
C PHE A 80 7.41 2.86 -8.59
N LYS A 81 6.42 3.76 -8.63
CA LYS A 81 4.99 3.43 -8.75
C LYS A 81 4.66 2.47 -9.89
N SER A 82 5.23 2.68 -11.07
CA SER A 82 5.01 1.78 -12.20
C SER A 82 5.60 0.39 -11.96
N MET A 83 6.77 0.29 -11.32
CA MET A 83 7.37 -1.00 -10.97
C MET A 83 6.53 -1.72 -9.92
N ILE A 84 6.14 -1.00 -8.85
CA ILE A 84 5.31 -1.51 -7.76
C ILE A 84 3.98 -2.03 -8.28
N TRP A 85 3.34 -1.32 -9.21
CA TRP A 85 2.01 -1.71 -9.68
C TRP A 85 2.00 -3.01 -10.49
N HIS A 86 3.12 -3.35 -11.14
CA HIS A 86 3.29 -4.59 -11.89
C HIS A 86 4.04 -5.66 -11.09
N TYR A 87 4.42 -5.36 -9.86
CA TYR A 87 5.09 -6.29 -8.97
C TYR A 87 4.07 -7.27 -8.39
N ASP A 88 4.39 -8.57 -8.44
CA ASP A 88 3.58 -9.61 -7.80
C ASP A 88 4.09 -9.84 -6.36
N PRO A 89 3.36 -9.40 -5.33
CA PRO A 89 3.78 -9.60 -3.95
C PRO A 89 3.75 -11.07 -3.52
N VAL A 90 2.97 -11.93 -4.17
CA VAL A 90 2.84 -13.36 -3.81
C VAL A 90 4.15 -14.11 -4.04
N GLN A 91 4.94 -13.69 -5.05
CA GLN A 91 6.22 -14.33 -5.37
C GLN A 91 7.34 -13.97 -4.39
N HIS A 92 7.16 -12.91 -3.59
CA HIS A 92 8.25 -12.32 -2.80
C HIS A 92 7.84 -11.87 -1.40
N SER A 93 6.68 -12.29 -0.89
CA SER A 93 6.29 -11.99 0.49
C SER A 93 7.22 -12.73 1.45
N THR A 94 7.91 -11.99 2.32
CA THR A 94 8.81 -12.56 3.33
C THR A 94 8.18 -12.45 4.71
N VAL A 95 8.56 -13.35 5.62
CA VAL A 95 8.19 -13.29 7.05
C VAL A 95 8.58 -11.94 7.68
N ALA A 96 9.67 -11.33 7.22
CA ALA A 96 10.12 -10.01 7.67
C ALA A 96 9.11 -8.90 7.37
N ASN A 97 8.47 -8.92 6.19
CA ASN A 97 7.42 -7.95 5.85
C ASN A 97 6.21 -8.12 6.77
N ALA A 98 5.81 -9.35 7.08
CA ALA A 98 4.72 -9.61 8.02
C ALA A 98 5.01 -9.10 9.44
N MET A 99 6.26 -9.15 9.91
CA MET A 99 6.66 -8.59 11.20
C MET A 99 6.59 -7.06 11.22
N LEU A 100 7.02 -6.37 10.15
CA LEU A 100 6.90 -4.91 10.05
C LEU A 100 5.44 -4.44 10.13
N PHE A 101 4.53 -5.18 9.49
CA PHE A 101 3.09 -4.94 9.62
C PHE A 101 2.56 -5.16 11.03
N GLN A 102 3.11 -6.09 11.80
CA GLN A 102 2.71 -6.30 13.20
C GLN A 102 3.20 -5.19 14.12
N GLU A 103 4.43 -4.71 13.92
CA GLU A 103 5.03 -3.66 14.74
C GLU A 103 4.33 -2.30 14.55
N HIS A 104 4.04 -1.94 13.30
CA HIS A 104 3.42 -0.67 12.94
C HIS A 104 1.88 -0.75 12.84
N ARG A 105 1.30 -1.91 13.20
CA ARG A 105 -0.14 -2.23 13.10
C ARG A 105 -1.07 -1.26 13.82
N LYS A 106 -0.60 -0.66 14.92
CA LYS A 106 -1.45 0.06 15.87
C LYS A 106 -1.84 1.47 15.40
N GLN A 107 -1.12 2.06 14.44
CA GLN A 107 -1.28 3.47 14.13
C GLN A 107 -2.16 3.75 12.90
N GLN A 108 -2.25 2.82 11.93
CA GLN A 108 -2.78 3.18 10.59
C GLN A 108 -3.89 2.29 10.01
N ASN A 109 -4.48 1.39 10.80
CA ASN A 109 -5.52 0.45 10.32
C ASN A 109 -5.11 -0.40 9.10
N LEU A 110 -3.81 -0.50 8.81
CA LEU A 110 -3.25 -1.35 7.78
C LEU A 110 -2.90 -2.71 8.37
N ALA A 111 -3.18 -3.78 7.62
CA ALA A 111 -2.75 -5.13 7.96
C ALA A 111 -2.11 -5.79 6.74
N SER A 112 -1.19 -6.74 7.01
CA SER A 112 -0.61 -7.60 5.97
C SER A 112 -1.65 -8.48 5.29
N CYS A 113 -2.75 -8.78 5.99
CA CYS A 113 -3.89 -9.52 5.49
C CYS A 113 -5.17 -8.77 5.91
N SER A 114 -5.71 -7.98 4.98
CA SER A 114 -7.03 -7.37 5.12
C SER A 114 -8.01 -8.04 4.16
N LEU A 115 -9.24 -8.20 4.64
CA LEU A 115 -10.34 -8.72 3.84
C LEU A 115 -11.01 -7.58 3.10
N TYR A 116 -11.27 -7.81 1.82
CA TYR A 116 -11.90 -6.83 0.96
C TYR A 116 -13.04 -7.49 0.20
N PRO A 117 -14.10 -6.73 -0.10
CA PRO A 117 -15.16 -7.24 -0.96
C PRO A 117 -14.59 -7.63 -2.34
N PRO A 118 -15.12 -8.67 -2.99
CA PRO A 118 -14.64 -9.13 -4.29
C PRO A 118 -14.93 -8.14 -5.43
N VAL A 119 -15.79 -7.16 -5.18
CA VAL A 119 -16.17 -6.12 -6.13
C VAL A 119 -15.77 -4.76 -5.61
N MET A 120 -15.19 -3.95 -6.50
CA MET A 120 -14.73 -2.59 -6.23
C MET A 120 -15.82 -1.55 -6.56
N THR A 121 -17.03 -1.97 -6.89
CA THR A 121 -18.15 -1.08 -7.21
C THR A 121 -19.42 -1.62 -6.57
N CYS A 122 -20.34 -0.71 -6.25
CA CYS A 122 -21.65 -1.13 -5.80
C CYS A 122 -22.43 -1.73 -6.99
N LEU A 123 -22.85 -2.98 -6.88
CA LEU A 123 -23.66 -3.64 -7.90
C LEU A 123 -25.14 -3.20 -7.86
N ASN A 124 -25.54 -2.43 -6.85
CA ASN A 124 -26.91 -1.93 -6.74
C ASN A 124 -27.09 -0.73 -7.70
N PRO A 125 -27.96 -0.84 -8.72
CA PRO A 125 -28.17 0.23 -9.70
C PRO A 125 -28.78 1.50 -9.08
N SER A 126 -29.38 1.40 -7.90
CA SER A 126 -29.96 2.54 -7.16
C SER A 126 -28.99 3.18 -6.16
N CYS A 127 -27.71 2.81 -6.19
CA CYS A 127 -26.72 3.34 -5.26
C CYS A 127 -26.30 4.77 -5.66
N LEU A 128 -26.69 5.76 -4.84
CA LEU A 128 -26.33 7.18 -5.02
C LEU A 128 -24.93 7.53 -4.49
N LYS A 129 -24.09 6.53 -4.18
CA LYS A 129 -22.71 6.72 -3.68
C LYS A 129 -21.68 6.54 -4.81
N ASP A 130 -21.96 7.16 -5.93
CA ASP A 130 -21.10 7.26 -7.11
C ASP A 130 -19.78 8.01 -6.83
N MET A 131 -19.73 8.87 -5.80
CA MET A 131 -18.52 9.64 -5.45
C MET A 131 -17.81 9.21 -4.15
N ALA A 132 -18.37 8.27 -3.38
CA ALA A 132 -17.83 7.90 -2.07
C ALA A 132 -16.71 6.87 -2.17
N LEU A 133 -15.66 7.00 -1.35
CA LEU A 133 -14.58 6.00 -1.29
C LEU A 133 -15.14 4.60 -0.98
N LEU A 134 -14.49 3.59 -1.56
CA LEU A 134 -14.85 2.18 -1.33
C LEU A 134 -14.50 1.71 0.08
N HIS A 135 -13.48 2.32 0.68
CA HIS A 135 -13.09 2.13 2.06
C HIS A 135 -13.08 3.47 2.78
N ASP A 136 -13.82 3.53 3.89
CA ASP A 136 -13.88 4.69 4.77
C ASP A 136 -12.80 4.56 5.85
N TYR A 137 -11.67 5.22 5.64
CA TYR A 137 -10.56 5.24 6.60
C TYR A 137 -10.92 5.89 7.94
N ALA A 138 -12.02 6.65 8.01
CA ALA A 138 -12.50 7.22 9.26
C ALA A 138 -13.25 6.19 10.12
N LYS A 139 -13.64 5.04 9.56
CA LYS A 139 -14.26 3.95 10.31
C LYS A 139 -13.20 2.99 10.85
N THR A 140 -13.37 2.64 12.12
CA THR A 140 -12.52 1.63 12.75
C THR A 140 -12.77 0.27 12.09
N PRO A 141 -11.72 -0.40 11.56
CA PRO A 141 -11.86 -1.73 11.00
C PRO A 141 -12.28 -2.74 12.06
N GLN A 142 -13.01 -3.77 11.62
CA GLN A 142 -13.44 -4.85 12.51
C GLN A 142 -12.40 -5.96 12.50
N LYS A 143 -11.77 -6.19 13.66
CA LYS A 143 -10.83 -7.30 13.83
C LYS A 143 -11.56 -8.63 13.69
N VAL A 144 -11.13 -9.46 12.74
CA VAL A 144 -11.62 -10.83 12.56
C VAL A 144 -10.46 -11.82 12.47
N ILE A 145 -10.68 -13.03 12.96
CA ILE A 145 -9.71 -14.13 12.88
C ILE A 145 -10.10 -14.97 11.67
N LEU A 146 -9.20 -15.05 10.69
CA LEU A 146 -9.35 -15.91 9.53
C LEU A 146 -8.71 -17.26 9.83
N PHE A 147 -9.40 -18.35 9.57
CA PHE A 147 -8.81 -19.69 9.62
C PHE A 147 -8.58 -20.14 8.18
N THR A 148 -7.32 -20.19 7.75
CA THR A 148 -6.93 -20.69 6.43
C THR A 148 -6.54 -22.16 6.53
N LEU A 149 -6.68 -22.89 5.42
CA LEU A 149 -6.31 -24.30 5.34
C LEU A 149 -4.78 -24.51 5.43
N GLU A 150 -4.00 -23.55 4.96
CA GLU A 150 -2.53 -23.65 4.86
C GLU A 150 -1.81 -23.07 6.09
N ASP A 151 -2.28 -21.95 6.63
CA ASP A 151 -1.57 -21.18 7.68
C ASP A 151 -2.29 -21.19 9.04
N GLY A 152 -3.46 -21.83 9.14
CA GLY A 152 -4.23 -21.86 10.38
C GLY A 152 -4.84 -20.49 10.73
N ALA A 153 -4.73 -20.07 11.99
CA ALA A 153 -5.35 -18.83 12.46
C ALA A 153 -4.51 -17.58 12.08
N CYS A 154 -5.02 -16.77 11.16
CA CYS A 154 -4.46 -15.48 10.77
C CYS A 154 -5.32 -14.33 11.31
N VAL A 155 -4.68 -13.37 11.99
CA VAL A 155 -5.38 -12.18 12.49
C VAL A 155 -5.50 -11.16 11.37
N THR A 156 -6.73 -10.79 10.99
CA THR A 156 -7.02 -9.76 9.97
C THR A 156 -7.61 -8.50 10.61
N ASN A 157 -7.49 -7.36 9.92
CA ASN A 157 -8.16 -6.10 10.25
C ASN A 157 -9.09 -5.71 9.10
#